data_AF-A0A2Z3RW26-F1
#
_entry.id   AF-A0A2Z3RW26-F1
#
_cell.length_a   1.000
_cell.length_b   1.000
_cell.length_c   1.000
_cell.angle_alpha   90.00
_cell.angle_beta   90.00
_cell.angle_gamma   90.00
#
_symmetry.space_group_name_H-M   'P 1'
#
loop_
_entity.id
_entity.type
_entity.pdbx_description
1 polymer ?
#
loop_
_entity_poly.entity_id
_entity_poly.type
_entity_poly.pdbx_seq_one_letter_code
_entity_poly.pdbx_strand_id
1 'polypeptide(L)'
;MVHLLGDFLVLQSVLETLDQAGCGYTIDSFKFGPRGERAVQWVVARPLNLDEPQSWPPLQGVLEELPREHNLELGLSNSSAELPACPFQPALCSGAHHVASGVGVIA
;
A
#
# COMPACT_ATOMS: atom_id res chain seq x y z
N MET A 1 25.51 -3.10 -3.39
CA MET A 1 25.16 -1.79 -3.97
C MET A 1 24.00 -1.88 -4.98
N VAL A 2 23.78 -3.04 -5.64
CA VAL A 2 22.67 -3.24 -6.60
C VAL A 2 21.30 -3.43 -5.91
N HIS A 3 21.21 -4.15 -4.79
CA HIS A 3 19.94 -4.31 -4.04
C HIS A 3 19.34 -2.98 -3.56
N LEU A 4 20.16 -2.06 -3.03
CA LEU A 4 19.70 -0.76 -2.55
C LEU A 4 19.07 0.11 -3.66
N LEU A 5 19.51 -0.06 -4.92
CA LEU A 5 18.94 0.64 -6.07
C LEU A 5 17.62 0.00 -6.50
N GLY A 6 17.50 -1.33 -6.44
CA GLY A 6 16.25 -2.06 -6.68
C GLY A 6 15.17 -1.69 -5.68
N ASP A 7 15.49 -1.73 -4.38
CA ASP A 7 14.57 -1.38 -3.30
C ASP A 7 14.04 0.05 -3.43
N PHE A 8 14.92 0.98 -3.79
CA PHE A 8 14.58 2.39 -3.94
C PHE A 8 13.62 2.62 -5.12
N LEU A 9 13.85 1.95 -6.26
CA LEU A 9 12.97 2.02 -7.42
C LEU A 9 11.59 1.43 -7.14
N VAL A 10 11.53 0.31 -6.40
CA VAL A 10 10.27 -0.32 -6.00
C VAL A 10 9.50 0.59 -5.04
N LEU A 11 10.16 1.11 -3.99
CA LEU A 11 9.51 2.01 -3.03
C LEU A 11 9.04 3.31 -3.70
N GLN A 12 9.83 3.88 -4.62
CA GLN A 12 9.44 5.04 -5.40
C GLN A 12 8.21 4.74 -6.26
N SER A 13 8.16 3.59 -6.95
CA SER A 13 7.00 3.18 -7.75
C SER A 13 5.75 2.97 -6.88
N VAL A 14 5.88 2.40 -5.68
CA VAL A 14 4.78 2.29 -4.70
C VAL A 14 4.29 3.68 -4.32
N LEU A 15 5.18 4.60 -3.96
CA LEU A 15 4.82 5.97 -3.58
C LEU A 15 4.13 6.71 -4.71
N GLU A 16 4.65 6.66 -5.93
CA GLU A 16 4.04 7.28 -7.12
C GLU A 16 2.64 6.72 -7.39
N THR A 17 2.47 5.41 -7.24
CA THR A 17 1.16 4.75 -7.39
C THR A 17 0.18 5.20 -6.29
N LEU A 18 0.66 5.37 -5.06
CA LEU A 18 -0.17 5.81 -3.92
C LEU A 18 -0.52 7.31 -4.00
N ASP A 19 0.43 8.15 -4.42
CA ASP A 19 0.26 9.59 -4.64
C ASP A 19 -0.81 9.88 -5.70
N GLN A 20 -0.86 9.07 -6.76
CA GLN A 20 -1.86 9.22 -7.82
C GLN A 20 -3.24 8.71 -7.40
N ALA A 21 -3.32 7.86 -6.38
CA ALA A 21 -4.51 7.06 -6.11
C ALA A 21 -5.39 7.59 -4.99
N GLY A 22 -5.00 8.61 -4.22
CA GLY A 22 -5.71 8.93 -2.97
C GLY A 22 -5.65 10.37 -2.46
N CYS A 23 -6.46 10.62 -1.43
CA CYS A 23 -6.42 11.83 -0.60
C CYS A 23 -5.40 11.71 0.55
N GLY A 24 -4.79 10.53 0.71
CA GLY A 24 -3.68 10.26 1.62
C GLY A 24 -3.32 8.78 1.67
N TYR A 25 -2.11 8.49 2.15
CA TYR A 25 -1.63 7.14 2.44
C TYR A 25 -0.66 7.13 3.62
N THR A 26 -0.50 5.96 4.22
CA THR A 26 0.61 5.64 5.13
C THR A 26 1.38 4.46 4.58
N ILE A 27 2.70 4.52 4.67
CA ILE A 27 3.60 3.42 4.35
C ILE A 27 4.52 3.20 5.55
N ASP A 28 4.61 1.96 6.00
CA ASP A 28 5.58 1.54 6.99
C ASP A 28 6.43 0.43 6.38
N SER A 29 7.73 0.44 6.70
CA SER A 29 8.66 -0.58 6.23
C SER A 29 9.52 -1.07 7.37
N PHE A 30 9.65 -2.38 7.49
CA PHE A 30 10.53 -2.98 8.47
C PHE A 30 11.36 -4.09 7.84
N LYS A 31 12.60 -4.21 8.33
CA LYS A 31 13.52 -5.24 7.88
C LYS A 31 13.07 -6.57 8.46
N PHE A 32 13.00 -7.59 7.62
CA PHE A 32 12.80 -8.96 8.05
C PHE A 32 13.83 -9.84 7.36
N GLY A 33 14.20 -10.96 7.97
CA GLY A 33 15.12 -11.91 7.36
C GLY A 33 16.61 -11.50 7.39
N PRO A 34 17.50 -12.47 7.10
CA PRO A 34 18.95 -12.33 7.23
C PRO A 34 19.62 -11.67 6.03
N ARG A 35 18.92 -11.48 4.89
CA ARG A 35 19.49 -10.91 3.66
C ARG A 35 19.10 -9.46 3.45
N GLY A 36 18.44 -8.86 4.43
CA GLY A 36 17.99 -7.47 4.38
C GLY A 36 16.68 -7.29 3.64
N GLU A 37 15.87 -8.36 3.55
CA GLU A 37 14.53 -8.30 3.01
C GLU A 37 13.67 -7.27 3.78
N ARG A 38 12.71 -6.65 3.12
CA ARG A 38 11.86 -5.61 3.70
C ARG A 38 10.40 -5.89 3.45
N ALA A 39 9.61 -5.82 4.51
CA ALA A 39 8.17 -5.90 4.43
C ALA A 39 7.65 -4.47 4.43
N VAL A 40 6.72 -4.21 3.53
CA VAL A 40 6.08 -2.91 3.39
C VAL A 40 4.61 -3.09 3.68
N GLN A 41 4.12 -2.38 4.69
CA GLN A 41 2.71 -2.25 4.99
C GLN A 41 2.23 -0.90 4.48
N TRP A 42 1.07 -0.88 3.84
CA TRP A 42 0.49 0.35 3.31
C TRP A 42 -1.01 0.42 3.59
N VAL A 43 -1.50 1.65 3.70
CA VAL A 43 -2.93 1.99 3.74
C VAL A 43 -3.12 3.23 2.88
N VAL A 44 -4.15 3.25 2.04
CA VAL A 44 -4.49 4.36 1.16
C VAL A 44 -5.99 4.56 1.13
N ALA A 45 -6.41 5.81 0.98
CA ALA A 45 -7.82 6.16 0.87
C ALA A 45 -8.03 7.10 -0.30
N ARG A 46 -9.14 6.91 -1.00
CA ARG A 46 -9.57 7.77 -2.10
C ARG A 46 -11.04 8.10 -1.98
N PRO A 47 -11.48 9.31 -2.34
CA PRO A 47 -12.89 9.66 -2.35
C PRO A 47 -13.64 8.78 -3.36
N LEU A 48 -14.84 8.34 -2.99
CA LEU A 48 -15.74 7.66 -3.92
C LEU A 48 -16.37 8.70 -4.85
N ASN A 49 -15.86 8.80 -6.08
CA ASN A 49 -16.58 9.41 -7.18
C ASN A 49 -17.48 8.35 -7.82
N LEU A 50 -18.79 8.62 -7.88
CA LEU A 50 -19.79 7.69 -8.42
C LEU A 50 -19.61 7.39 -9.91
N ASP A 51 -18.78 8.17 -10.62
CA ASP A 51 -18.63 8.12 -12.08
C ASP A 51 -17.34 7.42 -12.57
N GLU A 52 -16.47 6.93 -11.69
CA GLU A 52 -15.20 6.31 -12.08
C GLU A 52 -15.09 4.81 -11.70
N PRO A 53 -14.42 3.99 -12.56
CA PRO A 53 -14.20 2.59 -12.26
C PRO A 53 -13.37 2.42 -10.97
N GLN A 54 -13.98 1.73 -10.00
CA GLN A 54 -13.46 1.54 -8.64
C GLN A 54 -12.34 0.49 -8.55
N SER A 55 -11.37 0.47 -9.46
CA SER A 55 -10.20 -0.39 -9.32
C SER A 55 -9.03 0.39 -8.74
N TRP A 56 -8.39 -0.15 -7.69
CA TRP A 56 -7.06 0.31 -7.32
C TRP A 56 -6.08 -0.11 -8.39
N PRO A 57 -5.06 0.71 -8.72
CA PRO A 57 -3.94 0.21 -9.49
C PRO A 57 -3.37 -1.03 -8.79
N PRO A 58 -3.08 -2.12 -9.53
CA PRO A 58 -2.60 -3.35 -8.93
C PRO A 58 -1.19 -3.14 -8.37
N LEU A 59 -1.09 -2.92 -7.05
CA LEU A 59 0.20 -2.87 -6.35
C LEU A 59 0.93 -4.22 -6.38
N GLN A 60 0.22 -5.31 -6.71
CA GLN A 60 0.78 -6.65 -6.94
C GLN A 60 1.85 -6.69 -8.06
N GLY A 61 1.83 -5.75 -9.01
CA GLY A 61 2.88 -5.67 -10.03
C GLY A 61 4.18 -5.03 -9.53
N VAL A 62 4.13 -4.36 -8.38
CA VAL A 62 5.24 -3.59 -7.79
C VAL A 62 5.81 -4.30 -6.56
N LEU A 63 4.98 -5.00 -5.79
CA LEU A 63 5.36 -5.73 -4.60
C LEU A 63 5.32 -7.24 -4.84
N GLU A 64 6.34 -7.96 -4.37
CA GLU A 64 6.34 -9.42 -4.41
C GLU A 64 5.37 -10.01 -3.37
N GLU A 65 4.76 -11.14 -3.72
CA GLU A 65 3.96 -11.91 -2.76
C GLU A 65 4.84 -12.34 -1.57
N LEU A 66 4.31 -12.20 -0.36
CA LEU A 66 4.97 -12.71 0.84
C LEU A 66 5.26 -14.22 0.65
N PRO A 67 6.52 -14.67 0.84
CA PRO A 67 6.84 -16.08 0.80
C PRO A 67 5.97 -16.83 1.81
N ARG A 68 5.30 -17.91 1.39
CA ARG A 68 4.43 -18.73 2.26
C ARG A 68 5.11 -19.23 3.52
N GLU A 69 6.44 -19.29 3.51
CA GLU A 69 7.29 -19.79 4.58
C GLU A 69 7.64 -18.72 5.63
N HIS A 70 7.36 -17.44 5.34
CA HIS A 70 7.51 -16.39 6.33
C HIS A 70 6.25 -16.32 7.18
N ASN A 71 6.35 -16.79 8.44
CA ASN A 71 5.37 -16.59 9.51
C ASN A 71 5.25 -15.11 9.92
N LEU A 72 5.38 -14.18 8.99
CA LEU A 72 4.87 -12.84 9.20
C LEU A 72 3.34 -12.96 9.08
N GLU A 73 2.70 -13.35 10.19
CA GLU A 73 1.31 -13.00 10.45
C GLU A 73 1.22 -11.49 10.66
N LEU A 74 1.52 -10.72 9.62
CA LEU A 74 1.04 -9.36 9.54
C LEU A 74 -0.45 -9.55 9.31
N GLY A 75 -1.25 -9.38 10.37
CA GLY A 75 -2.69 -9.58 10.38
C GLY A 75 -3.48 -8.60 9.48
N LEU A 76 -2.92 -8.24 8.33
CA LEU A 76 -3.40 -7.27 7.37
C LEU A 76 -3.32 -7.94 6.00
N SER A 77 -4.32 -8.76 5.69
CA SER A 77 -4.53 -9.22 4.33
C SER A 77 -4.75 -8.01 3.41
N ASN A 78 -4.26 -8.12 2.17
CA ASN A 78 -4.62 -7.17 1.13
C ASN A 78 -6.15 -7.10 1.07
N SER A 79 -6.69 -5.95 1.43
CA SER A 79 -8.12 -5.77 1.65
C SER A 79 -8.52 -4.39 1.21
N SER A 80 -9.81 -4.25 0.89
CA SER A 80 -10.39 -2.95 0.66
C SER A 80 -11.77 -2.87 1.29
N ALA A 81 -12.13 -1.69 1.74
CA ALA A 81 -13.40 -1.41 2.39
C ALA A 81 -13.85 0.01 2.04
N GLU A 82 -15.14 0.27 2.19
CA GLU A 82 -15.66 1.63 2.11
C GLU A 82 -15.83 2.20 3.52
N LEU A 83 -15.33 3.41 3.74
CA LEU A 83 -15.53 4.15 4.97
C LEU A 83 -16.42 5.37 4.71
N PRO A 84 -17.28 5.76 5.66
CA PRO A 84 -18.17 6.92 5.50
C PRO A 84 -17.42 8.27 5.49
N ALA A 85 -16.15 8.28 5.88
CA ALA A 85 -15.29 9.48 5.93
C ALA A 85 -13.83 9.13 5.61
N CYS A 86 -13.05 10.11 5.16
CA CYS A 86 -11.62 9.97 4.93
C CYS A 86 -10.87 9.64 6.23
N PRO A 87 -10.07 8.56 6.28
CA PRO A 87 -9.29 8.21 7.47
C PRO A 87 -8.06 9.11 7.69
N PHE A 88 -7.60 9.83 6.67
CA PHE A 88 -6.38 10.66 6.73
C PHE A 88 -6.67 12.14 6.96
N GLN A 89 -7.69 12.69 6.28
CA GLN A 89 -8.00 14.12 6.31
C GLN A 89 -9.52 14.37 6.32
N PRO A 90 -10.26 13.90 7.34
CA PRO A 90 -11.73 13.97 7.37
C PRO A 90 -12.29 15.40 7.31
N ALA A 91 -11.53 16.41 7.73
CA ALA A 91 -11.94 17.81 7.69
C ALA A 91 -11.79 18.47 6.30
N LEU A 92 -10.91 17.93 5.45
CA LEU A 92 -10.57 18.50 4.13
C LEU A 92 -11.11 17.65 2.98
N CYS A 93 -11.32 16.35 3.22
CA CYS A 93 -11.78 15.39 2.24
C CYS A 93 -13.07 14.70 2.74
N SER A 94 -14.20 15.31 2.41
CA SER A 94 -15.54 14.88 2.87
C SER A 94 -16.13 13.77 2.00
N GLY A 95 -17.04 12.99 2.58
CA GLY A 95 -17.80 11.95 1.89
C GLY A 95 -17.21 10.55 2.06
N ALA A 96 -17.86 9.58 1.42
CA ALA A 96 -17.45 8.19 1.50
C ALA A 96 -16.15 7.95 0.72
N HIS A 97 -15.34 7.02 1.23
CA HIS A 97 -14.00 6.74 0.73
C HIS A 97 -13.82 5.26 0.52
N HIS A 98 -13.22 4.89 -0.61
CA HIS A 98 -12.66 3.56 -0.76
C HIS A 98 -11.29 3.57 -0.08
N VAL A 99 -11.07 2.62 0.82
CA VAL A 99 -9.82 2.43 1.53
C VAL A 99 -9.27 1.07 1.13
N ALA A 100 -7.99 1.02 0.79
CA ALA A 100 -7.27 -0.22 0.61
C ALA A 100 -6.08 -0.27 1.56
N SER A 101 -5.77 -1.48 2.00
CA SER A 101 -4.59 -1.77 2.79
C SER A 101 -3.96 -3.06 2.32
N GLY A 102 -2.68 -3.21 2.60
CA GLY A 102 -1.99 -4.43 2.25
C GLY A 102 -0.57 -4.50 2.78
N VAL A 103 0.03 -5.64 2.51
CA VAL A 103 1.45 -5.88 2.77
C VAL A 103 2.08 -6.55 1.56
N GLY A 104 3.31 -6.15 1.23
CA GLY A 104 4.16 -6.89 0.30
C GLY A 104 5.62 -6.90 0.72
N VAL A 105 6.45 -7.56 -0.08
CA VAL A 105 7.90 -7.69 0.14
C VAL A 105 8.67 -6.92 -0.92
N ILE A 106 9.79 -6.33 -0.49
CA ILE A 106 10.88 -5.84 -1.33
C ILE A 106 12.11 -6.70 -1.00
N ALA A 107 12.64 -7.41 -2.01
CA ALA A 107 13.78 -8.34 -1.90
C ALA A 107 14.92 -7.99 -2.87
#